data_AF-A0A060CLQ8-F1
#
_entry.id   AF-A0A060CLQ8-F1
#
_cell.length_a   1.000
_cell.length_b   1.000
_cell.length_c   1.000
_cell.angle_alpha   90.00
_cell.angle_beta   90.00
_cell.angle_gamma   90.00
#
_symmetry.space_group_name_H-M   'P 1'
#
loop_
_entity.id
_entity.type
_entity.pdbx_description
1 polymer ?
#
loop_
_entity_poly.entity_id
_entity_poly.type
_entity_poly.pdbx_seq_one_letter_code
_entity_poly.pdbx_strand_id
1 'polypeptide(L)'
;MFFATTVSIATFYICAQRHLNPKGWMRDMLLLPMLLSLAIGMSVNNARAVLEAAFNHKSEFNRTPKYGDGSRPATTRRTNYLPIASFLPIIELLFAVYFAFCTWHAIVLAQWSSIPFILLFLLGFSYVASSPSASGSSAGRLLGSHSPGRSRPENPARARRGPLP
;
A
#
# COMPACT_ATOMS: atom_id res chain seq x y z
N MET A 1 34.00 -19.70 -13.40
CA MET A 1 32.55 -19.92 -13.17
C MET A 1 31.87 -18.66 -12.63
N PHE A 2 32.21 -18.20 -11.40
CA PHE A 2 31.58 -17.00 -10.80
C PHE A 2 31.59 -15.73 -11.70
N PHE A 3 32.72 -15.36 -12.29
CA PHE A 3 32.78 -14.18 -13.16
C PHE A 3 31.89 -14.31 -14.41
N ALA A 4 31.87 -15.46 -15.07
CA ALA A 4 31.07 -15.68 -16.27
C ALA A 4 29.56 -15.59 -15.97
N THR A 5 29.13 -16.15 -14.83
CA THR A 5 27.74 -16.06 -14.39
C THR A 5 27.35 -14.63 -14.02
N THR A 6 28.20 -13.90 -13.29
CA THR A 6 27.91 -12.50 -12.92
C THR A 6 27.84 -11.60 -14.15
N VAL A 7 28.74 -11.77 -15.12
CA VAL A 7 28.73 -11.00 -16.38
C VAL A 7 27.51 -11.33 -17.23
N SER A 8 27.10 -12.60 -17.31
CA SER A 8 25.90 -13.02 -18.05
C SER A 8 24.64 -12.38 -17.47
N ILE A 9 24.44 -12.47 -16.15
CA ILE A 9 23.28 -11.90 -15.46
C ILE A 9 23.26 -10.38 -15.57
N ALA A 10 24.41 -9.72 -15.35
CA ALA A 10 24.52 -8.27 -15.48
C ALA A 10 24.16 -7.78 -16.88
N THR A 11 24.69 -8.44 -17.93
CA THR A 11 24.41 -8.09 -19.32
C THR A 11 22.93 -8.26 -19.65
N PHE A 12 22.29 -9.34 -19.20
CA PHE A 12 20.86 -9.55 -19.39
C PHE A 12 20.01 -8.44 -18.75
N TYR A 13 20.29 -8.06 -17.50
CA TYR A 13 19.56 -6.98 -16.82
C TYR A 13 19.76 -5.61 -17.46
N ILE A 14 20.99 -5.30 -17.90
CA ILE A 14 21.30 -4.04 -18.61
C ILE A 14 20.54 -4.00 -19.94
N CYS A 15 20.54 -5.09 -20.71
CA CYS A 15 19.79 -5.18 -21.98
C CYS A 15 18.29 -5.05 -21.77
N ALA A 16 17.74 -5.73 -20.75
CA ALA A 16 16.32 -5.65 -20.42
C ALA A 16 15.89 -4.20 -20.11
N GLN A 17 16.68 -3.47 -19.31
CA GLN A 17 16.37 -2.08 -18.95
C GLN A 17 16.57 -1.11 -20.09
N ARG A 18 17.56 -1.32 -20.95
CA ARG A 18 17.69 -0.55 -22.18
C ARG A 18 16.52 -0.75 -23.13
N HIS A 19 15.96 -1.95 -23.19
CA HIS A 19 14.80 -2.23 -24.03
C HIS A 19 13.52 -1.60 -23.45
N LEU A 20 13.33 -1.65 -22.14
CA LEU A 20 12.19 -1.03 -21.44
C LEU A 20 12.20 0.50 -21.57
N ASN A 21 13.34 1.16 -21.35
CA ASN A 21 13.46 2.63 -21.36
C ASN A 21 14.78 3.12 -21.98
N PRO A 22 14.89 3.22 -23.32
CA PRO A 22 16.15 3.52 -24.01
C PRO A 22 16.72 4.91 -23.69
N LYS A 23 15.87 5.89 -23.35
CA LYS A 23 16.28 7.27 -23.01
C LYS A 23 16.58 7.49 -21.52
N GLY A 24 16.19 6.55 -20.66
CA GLY A 24 16.19 6.71 -19.20
C GLY A 24 16.90 5.61 -18.41
N TRP A 25 17.49 4.61 -19.08
CA TRP A 25 18.01 3.39 -18.44
C TRP A 25 18.97 3.60 -17.25
N MET A 26 19.78 4.67 -17.25
CA MET A 26 20.65 4.98 -16.09
C MET A 26 19.86 5.43 -14.85
N ARG A 27 18.74 6.13 -15.04
CA ARG A 27 17.86 6.53 -13.93
C ARG A 27 17.14 5.31 -13.38
N ASP A 28 16.68 4.40 -14.23
CA ASP A 28 16.00 3.16 -13.81
C ASP A 28 16.93 2.22 -13.03
N MET A 29 18.20 2.10 -13.45
CA MET A 29 19.24 1.39 -12.70
C MET A 29 19.42 1.95 -11.28
N LEU A 30 19.40 3.28 -11.14
CA LEU A 30 19.52 3.94 -9.83
C LEU A 30 18.23 3.90 -9.01
N LEU A 31 17.07 3.82 -9.69
CA LEU A 31 15.76 3.73 -9.05
C LEU A 31 15.46 2.31 -8.55
N LEU A 32 16.02 1.28 -9.18
CA LEU A 32 15.86 -0.11 -8.76
C LEU A 32 16.08 -0.39 -7.27
N PRO A 33 17.19 0.05 -6.63
CA PRO A 33 17.36 -0.15 -5.20
C PRO A 33 16.26 0.55 -4.38
N MET A 34 15.86 1.75 -4.77
CA MET A 34 14.76 2.46 -4.09
C MET A 34 13.42 1.74 -4.26
N LEU A 35 13.16 1.22 -5.45
CA LEU A 35 11.97 0.42 -5.75
C LEU A 35 11.97 -0.89 -4.96
N LEU A 36 13.13 -1.54 -4.84
CA LEU A 36 13.30 -2.77 -4.07
C LEU A 36 13.04 -2.52 -2.58
N SER A 37 13.64 -1.46 -2.03
CA SER A 37 13.40 -0.99 -0.66
C SER A 37 11.90 -0.80 -0.41
N LEU A 38 11.21 -0.10 -1.31
CA LEU A 38 9.77 0.13 -1.20
C LEU A 38 8.95 -1.16 -1.32
N ALA A 39 9.31 -2.06 -2.24
CA ALA A 39 8.67 -3.37 -2.40
C ALA A 39 8.81 -4.25 -1.15
N ILE A 40 9.99 -4.24 -0.52
CA ILE A 40 10.27 -4.95 0.74
C ILE A 40 9.39 -4.40 1.86
N GLY A 41 9.32 -3.07 2.02
CA GLY A 41 8.48 -2.46 3.05
C GLY A 41 7.01 -2.86 2.92
N MET A 42 6.47 -2.86 1.70
CA MET A 42 5.07 -3.24 1.45
C MET A 42 4.80 -4.75 1.58
N SER A 43 5.83 -5.59 1.62
CA SER A 43 5.68 -7.04 1.68
C SER A 43 4.96 -7.53 2.94
N VAL A 44 5.11 -6.84 4.07
CA VAL A 44 4.43 -7.18 5.34
C VAL A 44 2.92 -6.98 5.23
N ASN A 45 2.49 -5.86 4.65
CA ASN A 45 1.08 -5.61 4.40
C ASN A 45 0.49 -6.61 3.39
N ASN A 46 1.24 -6.95 2.34
CA ASN A 46 0.84 -7.98 1.40
C ASN A 46 0.75 -9.37 2.05
N ALA A 47 1.71 -9.73 2.92
CA ALA A 47 1.72 -11.00 3.64
C ALA A 47 0.51 -11.13 4.56
N ARG A 48 0.12 -10.05 5.27
CA ARG A 48 -1.11 -10.04 6.07
C ARG A 48 -2.33 -10.37 5.22
N ALA A 49 -2.52 -9.71 4.08
CA ALA A 49 -3.68 -9.95 3.22
C ALA A 49 -3.75 -11.41 2.75
N VAL A 50 -2.60 -12.01 2.43
CA VAL A 50 -2.50 -13.42 2.06
C VAL A 50 -2.82 -14.34 3.25
N LEU A 51 -2.30 -14.04 4.45
CA LEU A 51 -2.59 -14.81 5.66
C LEU A 51 -4.08 -14.73 6.01
N GLU A 52 -4.70 -13.56 5.94
CA GLU A 52 -6.14 -13.39 6.17
C GLU A 52 -6.97 -14.20 5.18
N ALA A 53 -6.61 -14.18 3.90
CA ALA A 53 -7.25 -14.99 2.87
C ALA A 53 -7.03 -16.50 3.09
N ALA A 54 -5.84 -16.91 3.54
CA ALA A 54 -5.51 -18.31 3.81
C ALA A 54 -6.25 -18.86 5.03
N PHE A 55 -6.40 -18.07 6.10
CA PHE A 55 -7.15 -18.43 7.30
C PHE A 55 -8.67 -18.25 7.15
N ASN A 56 -9.17 -18.13 5.91
CA ASN A 56 -10.59 -18.11 5.58
C ASN A 56 -11.38 -16.97 6.26
N HIS A 57 -10.70 -15.88 6.62
CA HIS A 57 -11.39 -14.60 6.66
C HIS A 57 -11.70 -14.28 5.21
N LYS A 58 -12.99 -14.21 4.86
CA LYS A 58 -13.44 -13.70 3.57
C LYS A 58 -12.97 -12.25 3.45
N SER A 59 -11.73 -12.04 3.06
CA SER A 59 -11.33 -10.83 2.36
C SER A 59 -12.26 -10.80 1.17
N GLU A 60 -13.23 -9.89 1.20
CA GLU A 60 -14.00 -9.54 0.02
C GLU A 60 -13.01 -8.99 -1.00
N PHE A 61 -12.36 -9.90 -1.72
CA PHE A 61 -12.02 -9.68 -3.11
C PHE A 61 -13.37 -9.54 -3.80
N ASN A 62 -14.01 -8.39 -3.57
CA ASN A 62 -15.21 -7.97 -4.25
C ASN A 62 -14.75 -7.89 -5.68
N ARG A 63 -14.99 -8.98 -6.42
CA ARG A 63 -14.75 -9.05 -7.86
C ARG A 63 -15.32 -7.75 -8.37
N THR A 64 -14.44 -6.88 -8.89
CA THR A 64 -14.83 -5.57 -9.42
C THR A 64 -16.14 -5.77 -10.15
N PRO A 65 -17.27 -5.23 -9.65
CA PRO A 65 -18.55 -5.49 -10.26
C PRO A 65 -18.43 -4.96 -11.67
N LYS A 66 -18.41 -5.88 -12.63
CA LYS A 66 -18.42 -5.55 -14.04
C LYS A 66 -19.77 -4.89 -14.24
N TYR A 67 -19.78 -3.56 -14.32
CA TYR A 67 -20.97 -2.77 -14.63
C TYR A 67 -21.43 -3.14 -16.05
N GLY A 68 -22.11 -4.28 -16.17
CA GLY A 68 -23.19 -4.47 -17.10
C GLY A 68 -24.44 -3.91 -16.44
N ASP A 69 -25.16 -3.11 -17.22
CA ASP A 69 -26.57 -2.75 -17.08
C ASP A 69 -27.19 -2.34 -15.72
N GLY A 70 -27.61 -1.08 -15.69
CA GLY A 70 -29.01 -0.77 -15.38
C GLY A 70 -29.51 -1.02 -13.95
N SER A 71 -29.53 0.06 -13.17
CA SER A 71 -30.58 0.31 -12.18
C SER A 71 -30.51 -0.51 -10.88
N ARG A 72 -29.69 -0.05 -9.92
CA ARG A 72 -29.97 -0.05 -8.46
C ARG A 72 -28.82 0.69 -7.73
N PRO A 73 -29.10 1.66 -6.84
CA PRO A 73 -28.08 2.15 -5.92
C PRO A 73 -27.80 1.03 -4.92
N ALA A 74 -26.75 0.25 -5.16
CA ALA A 74 -26.27 -0.74 -4.22
C ALA A 74 -25.86 0.00 -2.94
N THR A 75 -26.71 -0.09 -1.92
CA THR A 75 -26.39 0.34 -0.57
C THR A 75 -25.08 -0.32 -0.16
N THR A 76 -24.03 0.50 -0.04
CA THR A 76 -22.74 0.05 0.48
C THR A 76 -22.98 -0.39 1.91
N ARG A 77 -23.17 -1.69 2.09
CA ARG A 77 -23.22 -2.34 3.40
C ARG A 77 -21.87 -2.06 4.04
N ARG A 78 -21.83 -1.11 4.98
CA ARG A 78 -20.69 -0.88 5.85
C ARG A 78 -20.50 -2.15 6.68
N THR A 79 -19.70 -3.08 6.16
CA THR A 79 -19.17 -4.16 6.96
C THR A 79 -18.22 -3.51 7.95
N ASN A 80 -18.62 -3.52 9.21
CA ASN A 80 -17.77 -3.13 10.32
C ASN A 80 -16.66 -4.19 10.41
N TYR A 81 -15.60 -3.98 9.63
CA TYR A 81 -14.36 -4.73 9.77
C TYR A 81 -13.76 -4.38 11.12
N LEU A 82 -13.73 -5.36 12.02
CA LEU A 82 -12.88 -5.33 13.20
C LEU A 82 -11.43 -5.19 12.73
N PRO A 83 -10.70 -4.13 13.14
CA PRO A 83 -9.38 -3.85 12.57
C PRO A 83 -8.35 -4.79 13.20
N ILE A 84 -8.01 -5.89 12.51
CA ILE A 84 -6.69 -6.52 12.67
C ILE A 84 -5.56 -5.57 12.18
N ALA A 85 -5.92 -4.41 11.63
CA ALA A 85 -5.03 -3.29 11.34
C ALA A 85 -4.26 -2.75 12.57
N SER A 86 -4.58 -3.15 13.80
CA SER A 86 -3.91 -2.63 15.00
C SER A 86 -2.47 -3.15 15.21
N PHE A 87 -2.16 -4.38 14.79
CA PHE A 87 -0.84 -4.98 15.06
C PHE A 87 0.17 -4.81 13.93
N LEU A 88 -0.31 -4.64 12.69
CA LEU A 88 0.55 -4.52 11.51
C LEU A 88 1.56 -3.38 11.62
N PRO A 89 1.17 -2.18 12.09
CA PRO A 89 2.12 -1.08 12.24
C PRO A 89 3.20 -1.31 13.27
N ILE A 90 2.86 -2.05 14.32
CA ILE A 90 3.79 -2.40 15.39
C ILE A 90 4.87 -3.33 14.83
N ILE A 91 4.47 -4.29 13.97
CA ILE A 91 5.39 -5.19 13.28
C ILE A 91 6.29 -4.40 12.31
N GLU A 92 5.74 -3.46 11.54
CA GLU A 92 6.50 -2.61 10.63
C GLU A 92 7.53 -1.74 11.37
N LEU A 93 7.13 -1.14 12.50
CA LEU A 93 8.03 -0.38 13.37
C LEU A 93 9.11 -1.26 14.01
N LEU A 94 8.75 -2.47 14.47
CA LEU A 94 9.69 -3.42 15.04
C LEU A 94 10.75 -3.83 14.01
N PHE A 95 10.36 -4.09 12.76
CA PHE A 95 11.31 -4.35 11.69
C PHE A 95 12.20 -3.13 11.41
N ALA A 96 11.66 -1.92 11.37
CA ALA A 96 12.46 -0.70 11.19
C ALA A 96 13.54 -0.55 12.29
N VAL A 97 13.17 -0.75 13.56
CA VAL A 97 14.10 -0.69 14.70
C VAL A 97 15.13 -1.82 14.64
N TYR A 98 14.70 -3.04 14.29
CA TYR A 98 15.58 -4.20 14.14
C TYR A 98 16.64 -3.96 13.05
N PHE A 99 16.25 -3.46 11.88
CA PHE A 99 17.20 -3.15 10.81
C PHE A 99 18.10 -1.95 11.14
N ALA A 100 17.61 -0.96 11.91
CA ALA A 100 18.45 0.12 12.40
C ALA A 100 19.56 -0.41 13.33
N PHE A 101 19.22 -1.34 14.23
CA PHE A 101 20.20 -2.03 15.07
C PHE A 101 21.18 -2.87 14.24
N CYS A 102 20.70 -3.61 13.24
CA CYS A 102 21.57 -4.36 12.32
C CYS A 102 22.54 -3.45 11.55
N THR A 103 22.10 -2.28 11.09
CA THR A 103 22.97 -1.29 10.44
C THR A 103 24.05 -0.79 11.41
N TRP A 104 23.68 -0.45 12.64
CA TRP A 104 24.65 -0.07 13.67
C TRP A 104 25.69 -1.17 13.90
N HIS A 105 25.23 -2.41 14.06
CA HIS A 105 26.12 -3.55 14.28
C HIS A 105 27.04 -3.79 13.08
N ALA A 106 26.54 -3.68 11.85
CA ALA A 106 27.34 -3.83 10.64
C ALA A 106 28.46 -2.78 10.53
N ILE A 107 28.22 -1.56 11.01
CA ILE A 107 29.23 -0.50 11.07
C ILE A 107 30.32 -0.85 12.09
N VAL A 108 29.94 -1.32 13.28
CA VAL A 108 30.89 -1.72 14.34
C VAL A 108 31.79 -2.88 13.90
N LEU A 109 31.24 -3.86 13.17
CA LEU A 109 32.00 -4.98 12.60
C LEU A 109 32.77 -4.63 11.31
N ALA A 110 32.75 -3.36 10.88
CA ALA A 110 33.39 -2.89 9.64
C ALA A 110 33.00 -3.71 8.40
N GLN A 111 31.76 -4.18 8.33
CA GLN A 111 31.25 -5.00 7.21
C GLN A 111 30.70 -4.10 6.08
N TRP A 112 31.59 -3.34 5.44
CA TRP A 112 31.23 -2.32 4.44
C TRP A 112 30.39 -2.86 3.27
N SER A 113 30.62 -4.10 2.85
CA SER A 113 29.89 -4.75 1.76
C SER A 113 28.41 -4.99 2.07
N SER A 114 28.06 -5.22 3.33
CA SER A 114 26.69 -5.55 3.75
C SER A 114 25.85 -4.30 4.06
N ILE A 115 26.49 -3.19 4.41
CA ILE A 115 25.83 -1.91 4.74
C ILE A 115 24.81 -1.46 3.66
N PRO A 116 25.17 -1.36 2.35
CA PRO A 116 24.22 -0.90 1.35
C PRO A 116 23.01 -1.83 1.23
N PHE A 117 23.19 -3.14 1.44
CA PHE A 117 22.08 -4.09 1.41
C PHE A 117 21.16 -3.91 2.61
N ILE A 118 21.70 -3.81 3.83
CA ILE A 118 20.92 -3.61 5.06
C ILE A 118 20.19 -2.26 5.04
N LEU A 119 20.82 -1.21 4.48
CA LEU A 119 20.19 0.09 4.32
C LEU A 119 18.92 0.06 3.45
N LEU A 120 18.85 -0.82 2.44
CA LEU A 120 17.63 -0.99 1.64
C LEU A 120 16.45 -1.48 2.48
N PHE A 121 16.70 -2.41 3.42
CA PHE A 121 15.67 -2.87 4.35
C PHE A 121 15.28 -1.76 5.31
N LEU A 122 16.27 -1.05 5.88
CA LEU A 122 16.00 0.06 6.81
C LEU A 122 15.15 1.15 6.15
N LEU A 123 15.51 1.59 4.94
CA LEU A 123 14.76 2.60 4.20
C LEU A 123 13.35 2.11 3.85
N GLY A 124 13.21 0.84 3.47
CA GLY A 124 11.92 0.24 3.12
C GLY A 124 10.95 0.22 4.28
N PHE A 125 11.39 -0.33 5.42
CA PHE A 125 10.56 -0.40 6.63
C PHE A 125 10.34 0.96 7.28
N SER A 126 11.33 1.85 7.26
CA SER A 126 11.17 3.22 7.77
C SER A 126 10.14 4.01 6.94
N TYR A 127 10.15 3.85 5.61
CA TYR A 127 9.17 4.49 4.73
C TYR A 127 7.75 4.01 5.04
N VAL A 128 7.54 2.70 5.16
CA VAL A 128 6.22 2.15 5.47
C VAL A 128 5.76 2.49 6.89
N ALA A 129 6.66 2.44 7.88
CA ALA A 129 6.38 2.85 9.25
C ALA A 129 6.01 4.34 9.37
N SER A 130 6.57 5.21 8.49
CA SER A 130 6.20 6.63 8.42
C SER A 130 4.87 6.88 7.70
N SER A 131 4.43 5.92 6.88
CA SER A 131 3.19 6.07 6.11
C SER A 131 1.99 6.11 7.07
N PRO A 132 0.99 6.97 6.84
CA PRO A 132 -0.18 7.11 7.74
C PRO A 132 -0.99 5.83 7.96
N SER A 133 -0.73 4.76 7.20
CA SER A 133 -1.33 3.44 7.41
C SER A 133 -0.77 2.71 8.64
N ALA A 134 0.44 3.05 9.08
CA ALA A 134 1.06 2.52 10.29
C ALA A 134 0.50 3.19 11.55
N SER A 135 0.30 4.51 11.54
CA SER A 135 -0.42 5.12 12.64
C SER A 135 -1.90 4.91 12.40
N GLY A 136 -2.50 3.91 13.05
CA GLY A 136 -3.94 3.85 13.27
C GLY A 136 -4.39 5.11 14.01
N SER A 137 -4.40 6.25 13.32
CA SER A 137 -4.86 7.51 13.84
C SER A 137 -6.38 7.45 13.86
N SER A 138 -6.85 6.90 14.97
CA SER A 138 -8.11 7.18 15.64
C SER A 138 -8.43 8.69 15.79
N ALA A 139 -7.63 9.60 15.22
CA ALA A 139 -7.77 11.04 15.28
C ALA A 139 -8.59 11.67 14.12
N GLY A 140 -9.07 10.87 13.14
CA GLY A 140 -9.96 11.35 12.08
C GLY A 140 -11.47 11.14 12.34
N ARG A 141 -11.85 10.42 13.40
CA ARG A 141 -13.25 9.99 13.64
C ARG A 141 -14.01 10.79 14.70
N LEU A 142 -13.47 11.91 15.18
CA LEU A 142 -14.17 12.79 16.13
C LEU A 142 -14.63 14.13 15.52
N LEU A 143 -14.43 14.36 14.22
CA LEU A 143 -14.86 15.59 13.51
C LEU A 143 -15.96 15.34 12.47
N GLY A 144 -16.67 14.21 12.55
CA GLY A 144 -17.76 13.85 11.65
C GLY A 144 -19.13 13.68 12.30
N SER A 145 -19.27 13.93 13.62
CA SER A 145 -20.55 13.81 14.33
C SER A 145 -21.20 15.18 14.57
N HIS A 146 -21.50 15.89 13.49
CA HIS A 146 -22.55 16.92 13.53
C HIS A 146 -23.15 17.13 12.12
N SER A 147 -24.18 16.33 11.82
CA SER A 147 -25.17 16.71 10.81
C SER A 147 -26.22 17.59 11.46
N PRO A 148 -26.42 18.85 11.05
CA PRO A 148 -27.75 19.44 11.09
C PRO A 148 -28.50 18.95 9.84
N GLY A 149 -29.62 18.29 10.07
CA GLY A 149 -30.54 17.85 9.02
C GLY A 149 -30.92 18.99 8.09
N ARG A 150 -30.65 18.82 6.80
CA ARG A 150 -31.17 19.71 5.76
C ARG A 150 -32.59 19.25 5.43
N SER A 151 -33.57 19.86 6.08
CA SER A 151 -34.97 19.83 5.65
C SER A 151 -35.04 20.27 4.19
N ARG A 152 -35.51 19.37 3.33
CA ARG A 152 -35.75 19.60 1.91
C ARG A 152 -36.83 20.69 1.78
N PRO A 153 -36.62 21.79 1.04
CA PRO A 153 -37.72 22.70 0.77
C PRO A 153 -38.74 21.97 -0.12
N GLU A 154 -39.98 21.87 0.36
CA GLU A 154 -41.12 21.50 -0.47
C GLU A 154 -41.23 22.49 -1.63
N ASN A 155 -41.24 21.95 -2.85
CA ASN A 155 -41.41 22.74 -4.06
C ASN A 155 -42.92 23.00 -4.27
N PRO A 156 -43.41 24.24 -4.18
CA PRO A 156 -44.83 24.56 -4.31
C PRO A 156 -45.39 24.36 -5.73
N ALA A 157 -44.56 24.03 -6.72
CA ALA A 157 -44.97 23.92 -8.12
C ALA A 157 -45.74 22.62 -8.47
N ARG A 158 -45.91 21.67 -7.53
CA ARG A 158 -46.61 20.39 -7.81
C ARG A 158 -48.10 20.38 -7.48
N ALA A 159 -48.64 21.46 -6.91
CA ALA A 159 -50.06 21.55 -6.52
C ALA A 159 -51.01 22.10 -7.60
N ARG A 160 -50.50 22.50 -8.78
CA ARG A 160 -51.32 23.02 -9.90
C ARG A 160 -51.30 22.11 -11.13
N ARG A 161 -51.71 20.85 -10.97
CA ARG A 161 -52.24 20.06 -12.08
C ARG A 161 -53.54 19.41 -11.62
N GLY A 162 -54.64 20.15 -11.80
CA GLY A 162 -55.97 19.58 -11.74
C GLY A 162 -56.21 18.65 -12.94
N PRO A 163 -57.20 17.75 -12.86
CA PRO A 163 -57.51 16.84 -13.96
C PRO A 163 -58.12 17.64 -15.12
N LEU A 164 -57.60 17.43 -16.33
CA LEU A 164 -58.17 17.97 -17.56
C LEU A 164 -59.43 17.17 -17.95
N PRO A 165 -60.43 17.81 -18.58
CA PRO A 165 -61.73 17.21 -18.90
C PRO A 165 -61.67 16.11 -19.97
#